data_AF-A0A2C9W8Y6-F1
#
_entry.id   AF-A0A2C9W8Y6-F1
#
_cell.length_a   1.000
_cell.length_b   1.000
_cell.length_c   1.000
_cell.angle_alpha   90.00
_cell.angle_beta   90.00
_cell.angle_gamma   90.00
#
_symmetry.space_group_name_H-M   'P 1'
#
loop_
_entity.id
_entity.type
_entity.pdbx_description
1 polymer ?
#
loop_
_entity_poly.entity_id
_entity_poly.type
_entity_poly.pdbx_seq_one_letter_code
_entity_poly.pdbx_strand_id
1 'polypeptide(L)'
;MSFSFFKPSRPKTPQEVVKAVKDSLLALDTQTVVEVKALEKAMEEVEKNLAAMRCMLCGDGEVEPNLDQVSQLVLEVCKEDVLALVIHKLPNLGWEARKDLVHCWSMFLKQKVDSKYCSVEYIENHFELLDFLVVCYDNKEIALNCGLMLRECIKFPTLAKYILESASFVLFFKFVELPNFDVASDAFSTFKDLLTKHSTLVAEFLTAHYDEFFDLYEKLLMSPNYVTRRQSLKLLSEFLLEAHNSHIMKRYVLEVRYLKVMMTLLKETKLWRVLLLPGDGSMSTEKYFFV
;
A
#
# COMPACT_ATOMS: atom_id res chain seq x y z
N MET A 1 -26.34 -13.25 -47.69
CA MET A 1 -25.74 -13.43 -46.35
C MET A 1 -25.20 -12.08 -45.89
N SER A 2 -25.66 -11.59 -44.75
CA SER A 2 -25.38 -10.25 -44.24
C SER A 2 -23.94 -10.17 -43.74
N PHE A 3 -23.13 -9.31 -44.34
CA PHE A 3 -21.83 -8.93 -43.80
C PHE A 3 -22.06 -7.95 -42.65
N SER A 4 -21.86 -8.39 -41.41
CA SER A 4 -21.83 -7.50 -40.26
C SER A 4 -20.58 -6.62 -40.33
N PHE A 5 -20.75 -5.38 -40.79
CA PHE A 5 -19.77 -4.32 -40.64
C PHE A 5 -19.64 -3.97 -39.15
N PHE A 6 -18.61 -4.50 -38.47
CA PHE A 6 -18.11 -3.88 -37.25
C PHE A 6 -17.57 -2.51 -37.62
N LYS A 7 -18.38 -1.45 -37.44
CA LYS A 7 -17.85 -0.08 -37.42
C LYS A 7 -16.87 0.01 -36.25
N PRO A 8 -15.62 0.46 -36.46
CA PRO A 8 -14.75 0.79 -35.34
C PRO A 8 -15.48 1.83 -34.48
N SER A 9 -15.73 1.50 -33.22
CA SER A 9 -16.27 2.49 -32.28
C SER A 9 -15.29 3.66 -32.21
N ARG A 10 -15.81 4.89 -32.32
CA ARG A 10 -15.00 6.10 -32.16
C ARG A 10 -14.16 5.97 -30.88
N PRO A 11 -12.84 6.26 -30.90
CA PRO A 11 -12.03 6.22 -29.69
C PRO A 11 -12.61 7.20 -28.68
N LYS A 12 -12.87 6.71 -27.46
CA LYS A 12 -13.39 7.52 -26.35
C LYS A 12 -12.35 8.57 -25.96
N THR A 13 -12.81 9.78 -25.67
CA THR A 13 -12.00 10.83 -25.05
C THR A 13 -11.74 10.52 -23.58
N PRO A 14 -10.69 11.09 -22.95
CA PRO A 14 -10.44 10.94 -21.52
C PRO A 14 -11.68 11.25 -20.66
N GLN A 15 -12.38 12.36 -20.94
CA GLN A 15 -13.59 12.77 -20.23
C GLN A 15 -14.71 11.71 -20.33
N GLU A 16 -14.91 11.14 -21.52
CA GLU A 16 -15.91 10.08 -21.74
C GLU A 16 -15.55 8.79 -20.99
N VAL A 17 -14.26 8.46 -20.89
CA VAL A 17 -13.79 7.30 -20.11
C VAL A 17 -14.02 7.52 -18.62
N VAL A 18 -13.58 8.66 -18.06
CA VAL A 18 -13.79 8.98 -16.64
C VAL A 18 -15.26 8.98 -16.27
N LYS A 19 -16.10 9.61 -17.10
CA LYS A 19 -17.54 9.64 -16.89
C LYS A 19 -18.14 8.23 -16.91
N ALA A 20 -17.76 7.40 -17.89
CA ALA A 20 -18.26 6.02 -17.97
C ALA A 20 -17.84 5.17 -16.76
N VAL A 21 -16.60 5.32 -16.28
CA VAL A 21 -16.13 4.66 -15.05
C VAL A 21 -16.93 5.13 -13.83
N LYS A 22 -17.10 6.45 -13.66
CA LYS A 22 -17.87 7.03 -12.55
C LYS A 22 -19.33 6.56 -12.56
N ASP A 23 -20.01 6.68 -13.69
CA ASP A 23 -21.41 6.33 -13.83
C ASP A 23 -21.64 4.83 -13.57
N SER A 24 -20.74 3.96 -14.09
CA SER A 24 -20.84 2.51 -13.87
C SER A 24 -20.56 2.10 -12.42
N LEU A 25 -19.60 2.75 -11.74
CA LEU A 25 -19.32 2.50 -10.33
C LEU A 25 -20.47 2.96 -9.41
N LEU A 26 -21.09 4.10 -9.71
CA LEU A 26 -22.26 4.59 -8.97
C LEU A 26 -23.50 3.74 -9.21
N ALA A 27 -23.65 3.18 -10.42
CA ALA A 27 -24.77 2.31 -10.74
C ALA A 27 -24.80 1.06 -9.82
N LEU A 28 -23.65 0.57 -9.34
CA LEU A 28 -23.59 -0.56 -8.41
C LEU A 28 -24.40 -0.33 -7.12
N ASP A 29 -24.52 0.90 -6.64
CA ASP A 29 -25.30 1.21 -5.42
C ASP A 29 -26.80 1.10 -5.61
N THR A 30 -27.26 1.28 -6.86
CA THR A 30 -28.68 1.23 -7.20
C THR A 30 -29.17 -0.18 -7.44
N GLN A 31 -28.26 -1.14 -7.70
CA GLN A 31 -28.62 -2.52 -7.99
C GLN A 31 -28.75 -3.31 -6.68
N THR A 32 -29.93 -3.87 -6.43
CA THR A 32 -30.15 -4.71 -5.25
C THR A 32 -29.75 -6.16 -5.52
N VAL A 33 -29.31 -6.87 -4.48
CA VAL A 33 -28.96 -8.30 -4.54
C VAL A 33 -30.12 -9.17 -5.06
N VAL A 34 -31.36 -8.68 -5.00
CA VAL A 34 -32.56 -9.38 -5.48
C VAL A 34 -32.60 -9.45 -7.01
N GLU A 35 -31.97 -8.51 -7.71
CA GLU A 35 -31.90 -8.47 -9.18
C GLU A 35 -30.53 -8.95 -9.69
N VAL A 36 -30.18 -10.20 -9.39
CA VAL A 36 -28.87 -10.81 -9.70
C VAL A 36 -28.39 -10.54 -11.13
N LYS A 37 -29.27 -10.68 -12.14
CA LYS A 37 -28.92 -10.43 -13.55
C LYS A 37 -28.59 -8.96 -13.86
N ALA A 38 -29.22 -8.02 -13.17
CA ALA A 38 -28.95 -6.60 -13.36
C ALA A 38 -27.61 -6.23 -12.70
N LEU A 39 -27.32 -6.81 -11.53
CA LEU A 39 -26.04 -6.66 -10.84
C LEU A 39 -24.88 -7.25 -11.67
N GLU A 40 -25.03 -8.47 -12.21
CA GLU A 40 -24.02 -9.09 -13.09
C GLU A 40 -23.69 -8.19 -14.29
N LYS A 41 -24.72 -7.66 -14.97
CA LYS A 41 -24.54 -6.74 -16.10
C LYS A 41 -23.87 -5.42 -15.69
N ALA A 42 -24.18 -4.89 -14.50
CA ALA A 42 -23.53 -3.70 -13.98
C ALA A 42 -22.04 -3.95 -13.68
N MET A 43 -21.71 -5.11 -13.12
CA MET A 43 -20.32 -5.52 -12.87
C MET A 43 -19.53 -5.69 -14.18
N GLU A 44 -20.11 -6.31 -15.21
CA GLU A 44 -19.50 -6.43 -16.54
C GLU A 44 -19.19 -5.06 -17.16
N GLU A 45 -20.10 -4.09 -17.00
CA GLU A 45 -19.90 -2.74 -17.53
C GLU A 45 -18.80 -1.98 -16.75
N VAL A 46 -18.69 -2.19 -15.44
CA VAL A 46 -17.57 -1.65 -14.64
C VAL A 46 -16.25 -2.25 -15.11
N GLU A 47 -16.16 -3.57 -15.27
CA GLU A 47 -14.94 -4.24 -15.72
C GLU A 47 -14.50 -3.72 -17.10
N LYS A 48 -15.44 -3.61 -18.04
CA LYS A 48 -15.19 -3.06 -19.38
C LYS A 48 -14.69 -1.61 -19.34
N ASN A 49 -15.27 -0.77 -18.49
CA ASN A 49 -14.86 0.64 -18.40
C ASN A 49 -13.51 0.81 -17.69
N LEU A 50 -13.22 0.00 -16.66
CA LEU A 50 -11.89 -0.04 -16.02
C LEU A 50 -10.82 -0.55 -16.99
N ALA A 51 -11.11 -1.58 -17.78
CA ALA A 51 -10.20 -2.08 -18.82
C ALA A 51 -9.92 -1.00 -19.88
N ALA A 52 -10.93 -0.22 -20.28
CA ALA A 52 -10.76 0.90 -21.21
C ALA A 52 -9.88 2.01 -20.60
N MET A 53 -10.07 2.34 -19.32
CA MET A 53 -9.23 3.29 -18.59
C MET A 53 -7.78 2.80 -18.49
N ARG A 54 -7.58 1.52 -18.16
CA ARG A 54 -6.26 0.86 -18.13
C ARG A 54 -5.56 0.94 -19.49
N CYS A 55 -6.28 0.61 -20.57
CA CYS A 55 -5.77 0.68 -21.93
C CYS A 55 -5.33 2.10 -22.32
N MET A 56 -6.12 3.12 -21.96
CA MET A 56 -5.74 4.52 -22.20
C MET A 56 -4.48 4.93 -21.41
N LEU A 57 -4.30 4.41 -20.20
CA LEU A 57 -3.12 4.69 -19.36
C LEU A 57 -1.85 3.99 -19.83
N CYS A 58 -1.96 2.74 -20.28
CA CYS A 58 -0.81 1.83 -20.40
C CYS A 58 -0.55 1.37 -21.85
N GLY A 59 -1.50 1.59 -22.76
CA GLY A 59 -1.53 0.93 -24.06
C GLY A 59 -2.07 -0.50 -23.98
N ASP A 60 -2.17 -1.15 -25.13
CA ASP A 60 -2.60 -2.54 -25.29
C ASP A 60 -1.44 -3.49 -25.68
N GLY A 61 -0.20 -3.01 -25.62
CA GLY A 61 1.02 -3.73 -25.98
C GLY A 61 1.44 -3.55 -27.45
N GLU A 62 0.51 -3.17 -28.31
CA GLU A 62 0.77 -2.86 -29.73
C GLU A 62 0.82 -1.34 -29.96
N VAL A 63 -0.01 -0.59 -29.23
CA VAL A 63 -0.11 0.87 -29.31
C VAL A 63 0.37 1.49 -28.00
N GLU A 64 1.37 2.37 -28.10
CA GLU A 64 1.82 3.17 -26.95
C GLU A 64 0.75 4.18 -26.51
N PRO A 65 0.62 4.44 -25.20
CA PRO A 65 -0.35 5.39 -24.69
C PRO A 65 0.00 6.82 -25.13
N ASN A 66 -1.02 7.57 -25.55
CA ASN A 66 -0.85 8.98 -25.89
C ASN A 66 -0.69 9.82 -24.61
N LEU A 67 0.47 10.46 -24.45
CA LEU A 67 0.83 11.20 -23.23
C LEU A 67 -0.11 12.38 -22.91
N ASP A 68 -0.64 13.05 -23.92
CA ASP A 68 -1.60 14.15 -23.72
C ASP A 68 -2.94 13.59 -23.21
N GLN A 69 -3.40 12.48 -23.78
CA GLN A 69 -4.62 11.80 -23.31
C GLN A 69 -4.44 11.25 -21.89
N VAL A 70 -3.28 10.68 -21.57
CA VAL A 70 -2.95 10.21 -20.21
C VAL A 70 -2.97 11.37 -19.22
N SER A 71 -2.34 12.49 -19.57
CA SER A 71 -2.30 13.68 -18.70
C SER A 71 -3.69 14.25 -18.48
N GLN A 72 -4.52 14.34 -19.53
CA GLN A 72 -5.91 14.75 -19.42
C GLN A 72 -6.75 13.77 -18.58
N LEU A 73 -6.51 12.47 -18.74
CA LEU A 73 -7.21 11.45 -17.96
C LEU A 73 -6.92 11.59 -16.46
N VAL A 74 -5.66 11.81 -16.08
CA VAL A 74 -5.27 12.02 -14.67
C VAL A 74 -5.98 13.24 -14.08
N LEU A 75 -6.00 14.36 -14.81
CA LEU A 75 -6.69 15.57 -14.38
C LEU A 75 -8.19 15.35 -14.17
N GLU A 76 -8.86 14.70 -15.12
CA GLU A 76 -10.31 14.45 -15.02
C GLU A 76 -10.64 13.42 -13.92
N VAL A 77 -9.81 12.40 -13.71
CA VAL A 77 -9.98 11.42 -12.63
C VAL A 77 -9.90 12.08 -11.25
N CYS A 78 -8.99 13.04 -11.06
CA CYS A 78 -8.91 13.83 -9.83
C CYS A 78 -10.10 14.79 -9.69
N LYS A 79 -10.46 15.49 -10.78
CA LYS A 79 -11.54 16.48 -10.79
C LYS A 79 -12.93 15.89 -10.55
N GLU A 80 -13.18 14.66 -11.02
CA GLU A 80 -14.47 13.98 -10.92
C GLU A 80 -14.58 13.06 -9.69
N ASP A 81 -13.61 13.11 -8.76
CA ASP A 81 -13.54 12.27 -7.56
C ASP A 81 -13.53 10.76 -7.82
N VAL A 82 -13.02 10.36 -8.99
CA VAL A 82 -12.98 8.94 -9.36
C VAL A 82 -11.97 8.18 -8.52
N LEU A 83 -10.87 8.81 -8.06
CA LEU A 83 -9.91 8.17 -7.15
C LEU A 83 -10.55 7.71 -5.85
N ALA A 84 -11.34 8.57 -5.18
CA ALA A 84 -12.06 8.22 -3.97
C ALA A 84 -13.11 7.14 -4.22
N LEU A 85 -13.90 7.28 -5.29
CA LEU A 85 -14.93 6.32 -5.64
C LEU A 85 -14.36 4.92 -5.89
N VAL A 86 -13.25 4.85 -6.61
CA VAL A 86 -12.53 3.61 -6.93
C VAL A 86 -12.08 2.87 -5.66
N ILE A 87 -11.54 3.58 -4.67
CA ILE A 87 -11.15 2.99 -3.37
C ILE A 87 -12.38 2.47 -2.63
N HIS A 88 -13.43 3.28 -2.49
CA HIS A 88 -14.62 2.90 -1.74
C HIS A 88 -15.39 1.75 -2.37
N LYS A 89 -15.35 1.60 -3.70
CA LYS A 89 -15.99 0.51 -4.42
C LYS A 89 -15.15 -0.76 -4.49
N LEU A 90 -13.85 -0.71 -4.18
CA LEU A 90 -12.95 -1.86 -4.24
C LEU A 90 -13.51 -3.16 -3.60
N PRO A 91 -14.17 -3.14 -2.42
CA PRO A 91 -14.77 -4.34 -1.83
C PRO A 91 -15.86 -4.99 -2.69
N ASN A 92 -16.56 -4.20 -3.51
CA ASN A 92 -17.72 -4.62 -4.28
C ASN A 92 -17.36 -5.15 -5.68
N LEU A 93 -16.10 -5.00 -6.10
CA LEU A 93 -15.65 -5.35 -7.44
C LEU A 93 -15.26 -6.82 -7.56
N GLY A 94 -15.37 -7.37 -8.77
CA GLY A 94 -14.82 -8.68 -9.13
C GLY A 94 -13.28 -8.67 -9.19
N TRP A 95 -12.67 -9.86 -9.24
CA TRP A 95 -11.21 -10.02 -9.22
C TRP A 95 -10.50 -9.29 -10.36
N GLU A 96 -11.00 -9.41 -11.60
CA GLU A 96 -10.38 -8.77 -12.78
C GLU A 96 -10.46 -7.23 -12.67
N ALA A 97 -11.61 -6.70 -12.29
CA ALA A 97 -11.81 -5.28 -12.04
C ALA A 97 -10.87 -4.73 -10.94
N ARG A 98 -10.68 -5.47 -9.83
CA ARG A 98 -9.74 -5.09 -8.76
C ARG A 98 -8.29 -5.05 -9.28
N LYS A 99 -7.88 -6.02 -10.11
CA LYS A 99 -6.54 -6.08 -10.70
C LYS A 99 -6.27 -4.87 -11.60
N ASP A 100 -7.21 -4.55 -12.48
CA ASP A 100 -7.11 -3.40 -13.39
C ASP A 100 -7.05 -2.08 -12.63
N LEU A 101 -7.88 -1.96 -11.60
CA LEU A 101 -7.91 -0.83 -10.70
C LEU A 101 -6.56 -0.60 -10.01
N VAL A 102 -5.97 -1.63 -9.40
CA VAL A 102 -4.66 -1.52 -8.73
C VAL A 102 -3.57 -1.09 -9.72
N HIS A 103 -3.65 -1.58 -10.96
CA HIS A 103 -2.73 -1.16 -12.01
C HIS A 103 -2.93 0.32 -12.39
N CYS A 104 -4.16 0.75 -12.65
CA CYS A 104 -4.50 2.14 -12.92
C CYS A 104 -4.05 3.05 -11.77
N TRP A 105 -4.32 2.67 -10.52
CA TRP A 105 -3.89 3.39 -9.32
C TRP A 105 -2.38 3.62 -9.31
N SER A 106 -1.61 2.57 -9.58
CA SER A 106 -0.14 2.65 -9.64
C SER A 106 0.35 3.60 -10.73
N MET A 107 -0.36 3.67 -11.86
CA MET A 107 -0.01 4.59 -12.96
C MET A 107 -0.41 6.03 -12.65
N PHE A 108 -1.59 6.25 -12.08
CA PHE A 108 -2.05 7.58 -11.68
C PHE A 108 -1.10 8.26 -10.71
N LEU A 109 -0.53 7.53 -9.76
CA LEU A 109 0.43 8.07 -8.80
C LEU A 109 1.81 8.37 -9.41
N LYS A 110 2.19 7.70 -10.51
CA LYS A 110 3.48 7.90 -11.19
C LYS A 110 3.43 9.02 -12.23
N GLN A 111 2.24 9.33 -12.75
CA GLN A 111 2.10 10.33 -13.79
C GLN A 111 2.25 11.74 -13.23
N LYS A 112 3.07 12.55 -13.93
CA LYS A 112 3.14 13.99 -13.71
C LYS A 112 2.34 14.73 -14.75
N VAL A 113 1.65 15.79 -14.33
CA VAL A 113 1.05 16.80 -15.20
C VAL A 113 1.68 18.13 -14.82
N ASP A 114 2.32 18.81 -15.79
CA ASP A 114 3.07 20.05 -15.54
C ASP A 114 4.07 19.97 -14.37
N SER A 115 4.81 18.86 -14.31
CA SER A 115 5.78 18.52 -13.24
C SER A 115 5.19 18.23 -11.85
N LYS A 116 3.87 18.21 -11.70
CA LYS A 116 3.16 17.90 -10.44
C LYS A 116 2.52 16.52 -10.47
N TYR A 117 2.46 15.87 -9.32
CA TYR A 117 1.73 14.62 -9.16
C TYR A 117 0.29 14.91 -8.73
N CYS A 118 -0.60 15.22 -9.68
CA CYS A 118 -1.98 15.61 -9.38
C CYS A 118 -2.73 14.58 -8.52
N SER A 119 -2.52 13.29 -8.76
CA SER A 119 -3.12 12.21 -7.97
C SER A 119 -2.62 12.19 -6.52
N VAL A 120 -1.36 12.59 -6.28
CA VAL A 120 -0.79 12.69 -4.94
C VAL A 120 -1.35 13.92 -4.23
N GLU A 121 -1.37 15.08 -4.90
CA GLU A 121 -2.00 16.29 -4.38
C GLU A 121 -3.49 16.05 -4.04
N TYR A 122 -4.19 15.27 -4.86
CA TYR A 122 -5.57 14.87 -4.57
C TYR A 122 -5.66 14.10 -3.25
N ILE A 123 -4.81 13.09 -3.02
CA ILE A 123 -4.81 12.27 -1.80
C ILE A 123 -4.37 13.09 -0.59
N GLU A 124 -3.44 14.04 -0.75
CA GLU A 124 -3.05 14.97 0.32
C GLU A 124 -4.22 15.84 0.81
N ASN A 125 -5.24 16.04 -0.02
CA ASN A 125 -6.48 16.72 0.36
C ASN A 125 -7.59 15.77 0.86
N HIS A 126 -7.36 14.45 0.81
CA HIS A 126 -8.32 13.39 1.13
C HIS A 126 -7.63 12.23 1.87
N PHE A 127 -6.97 12.55 2.99
CA PHE A 127 -6.15 11.57 3.72
C PHE A 127 -6.95 10.38 4.27
N GLU A 128 -8.26 10.53 4.50
CA GLU A 128 -9.16 9.47 4.93
C GLU A 128 -9.17 8.27 3.97
N LEU A 129 -8.78 8.47 2.70
CA LEU A 129 -8.61 7.40 1.73
C LEU A 129 -7.47 6.44 2.12
N LEU A 130 -6.40 6.95 2.73
CA LEU A 130 -5.30 6.12 3.24
C LEU A 130 -5.75 5.30 4.45
N ASP A 131 -6.50 5.91 5.37
CA ASP A 131 -7.09 5.19 6.51
C ASP A 131 -8.02 4.07 6.04
N PHE A 132 -8.85 4.34 5.03
CA PHE A 132 -9.72 3.32 4.44
C PHE A 132 -8.92 2.13 3.88
N LEU A 133 -7.83 2.39 3.13
CA LEU A 133 -6.95 1.34 2.62
C LEU A 133 -6.33 0.50 3.75
N VAL A 134 -5.94 1.14 4.87
CA VAL A 134 -5.41 0.42 6.04
C VAL A 134 -6.50 -0.43 6.70
N VAL A 135 -7.69 0.12 6.94
CA VAL A 135 -8.81 -0.60 7.56
C VAL A 135 -9.24 -1.80 6.72
N CYS A 136 -9.18 -1.70 5.39
CA CYS A 136 -9.53 -2.78 4.48
C CYS A 136 -8.60 -4.00 4.51
N TYR A 137 -7.45 -3.97 5.21
CA TYR A 137 -6.67 -5.18 5.47
C TYR A 137 -7.46 -6.25 6.26
N ASP A 138 -8.48 -5.86 7.02
CA ASP A 138 -9.35 -6.81 7.74
C ASP A 138 -10.27 -7.59 6.77
N ASN A 139 -10.45 -7.09 5.53
CA ASN A 139 -11.14 -7.81 4.46
C ASN A 139 -10.14 -8.63 3.62
N LYS A 140 -10.08 -9.93 3.89
CA LYS A 140 -9.15 -10.89 3.28
C LYS A 140 -9.21 -10.91 1.74
N GLU A 141 -10.35 -10.60 1.12
CA GLU A 141 -10.48 -10.65 -0.34
C GLU A 141 -9.81 -9.48 -1.06
N ILE A 142 -9.64 -8.35 -0.38
CA ILE A 142 -9.05 -7.13 -0.95
C ILE A 142 -7.77 -6.69 -0.26
N ALA A 143 -7.40 -7.29 0.87
CA ALA A 143 -6.23 -6.89 1.66
C ALA A 143 -4.96 -6.72 0.80
N LEU A 144 -4.66 -7.68 -0.09
CA LEU A 144 -3.49 -7.61 -0.98
C LEU A 144 -3.58 -6.45 -1.99
N ASN A 145 -4.79 -6.15 -2.50
CA ASN A 145 -5.00 -5.00 -3.38
C ASN A 145 -4.77 -3.69 -2.62
N CYS A 146 -5.32 -3.59 -1.41
CA CYS A 146 -5.12 -2.43 -0.52
C CYS A 146 -3.64 -2.25 -0.17
N GLY A 147 -2.92 -3.32 0.12
CA GLY A 147 -1.48 -3.27 0.40
C GLY A 147 -0.66 -2.79 -0.79
N LEU A 148 -0.96 -3.25 -2.00
CA LEU A 148 -0.32 -2.76 -3.21
C LEU A 148 -0.59 -1.26 -3.42
N MET A 149 -1.85 -0.83 -3.33
CA MET A 149 -2.24 0.57 -3.49
C MET A 149 -1.59 1.48 -2.44
N LEU A 150 -1.58 1.04 -1.18
CA LEU A 150 -1.00 1.76 -0.06
C LEU A 150 0.52 1.88 -0.19
N ARG A 151 1.20 0.82 -0.62
CA ARG A 151 2.65 0.85 -0.86
C ARG A 151 3.08 1.78 -2.00
N GLU A 152 2.22 2.03 -2.98
CA GLU A 152 2.46 3.08 -3.98
C GLU A 152 2.31 4.48 -3.37
N CYS A 153 1.35 4.69 -2.46
CA CYS A 153 1.14 5.96 -1.77
C CYS A 153 2.32 6.35 -0.87
N ILE A 154 2.80 5.42 -0.03
CA ILE A 154 3.88 5.69 0.92
C ILE A 154 5.26 5.89 0.26
N LYS A 155 5.34 5.81 -1.08
CA LYS A 155 6.52 6.32 -1.82
C LYS A 155 6.67 7.82 -1.70
N PHE A 156 5.58 8.53 -1.44
CA PHE A 156 5.57 9.98 -1.24
C PHE A 156 5.74 10.29 0.26
N PRO A 157 6.73 11.12 0.65
CA PRO A 157 7.01 11.42 2.05
C PRO A 157 5.80 11.99 2.82
N THR A 158 5.01 12.85 2.19
CA THR A 158 3.81 13.47 2.76
C THR A 158 2.75 12.44 3.15
N LEU A 159 2.45 11.51 2.25
CA LEU A 159 1.47 10.43 2.50
C LEU A 159 2.00 9.41 3.53
N ALA A 160 3.28 9.08 3.47
CA ALA A 160 3.91 8.20 4.46
C ALA A 160 3.90 8.81 5.86
N LYS A 161 4.21 10.11 5.97
CA LYS A 161 4.14 10.85 7.24
C LYS A 161 2.75 10.80 7.84
N TYR A 162 1.71 11.06 7.03
CA TYR A 162 0.33 10.99 7.50
C TYR A 162 -0.01 9.63 8.10
N ILE A 163 0.33 8.53 7.40
CA ILE A 163 0.02 7.19 7.90
C ILE A 163 0.77 6.91 9.19
N LEU A 164 2.08 7.24 9.28
CA LEU A 164 2.87 7.04 10.50
C LEU A 164 2.27 7.74 11.72
N GLU A 165 1.75 8.96 11.56
CA GLU A 165 1.14 9.73 12.64
C GLU A 165 -0.35 9.41 12.88
N SER A 166 -0.99 8.63 12.00
CA SER A 166 -2.41 8.25 12.12
C SER A 166 -2.60 7.10 13.11
N ALA A 167 -3.75 7.09 13.79
CA ALA A 167 -4.19 5.96 14.62
C ALA A 167 -4.27 4.64 13.82
N SER A 168 -4.49 4.73 12.50
CA SER A 168 -4.51 3.57 11.60
C SER A 168 -3.18 2.83 11.57
N PHE A 169 -2.04 3.49 11.83
CA PHE A 169 -0.72 2.84 11.89
C PHE A 169 -0.69 1.70 12.91
N VAL A 170 -1.33 1.90 14.06
CA VAL A 170 -1.36 0.92 15.16
C VAL A 170 -2.00 -0.41 14.72
N LEU A 171 -2.87 -0.38 13.69
CA LEU A 171 -3.49 -1.59 13.15
C LEU A 171 -2.47 -2.55 12.52
N PHE A 172 -1.32 -2.07 12.04
CA PHE A 172 -0.29 -2.96 11.49
C PHE A 172 0.25 -3.94 12.54
N PHE A 173 0.34 -3.56 13.82
CA PHE A 173 0.73 -4.49 14.89
C PHE A 173 -0.26 -5.65 15.05
N LYS A 174 -1.54 -5.45 14.71
CA LYS A 174 -2.55 -6.53 14.62
C LYS A 174 -2.39 -7.30 13.31
N PHE A 175 -2.28 -6.60 12.18
CA PHE A 175 -2.31 -7.23 10.85
C PHE A 175 -1.14 -8.17 10.59
N VAL A 176 0.05 -7.85 11.08
CA VAL A 176 1.24 -8.71 10.93
C VAL A 176 1.14 -10.03 11.72
N GLU A 177 0.20 -10.13 12.66
CA GLU A 177 -0.05 -11.32 13.47
C GLU A 177 -1.28 -12.12 12.99
N LEU A 178 -1.89 -11.73 11.86
CA LEU A 178 -3.04 -12.46 11.33
C LEU A 178 -2.66 -13.90 10.98
N PRO A 179 -3.58 -14.87 11.19
CA PRO A 179 -3.32 -16.27 10.87
C PRO A 179 -3.26 -16.53 9.36
N ASN A 180 -3.81 -15.63 8.54
CA ASN A 180 -3.64 -15.69 7.08
C ASN A 180 -2.25 -15.17 6.74
N PHE A 181 -1.37 -16.09 6.32
CA PHE A 181 0.03 -15.79 6.02
C PHE A 181 0.19 -14.75 4.91
N ASP A 182 -0.59 -14.83 3.83
CA ASP A 182 -0.46 -13.90 2.69
C ASP A 182 -0.79 -12.48 3.12
N VAL A 183 -1.89 -12.30 3.87
CA VAL A 183 -2.30 -11.00 4.40
C VAL A 183 -1.29 -10.47 5.43
N ALA A 184 -0.85 -11.32 6.36
CA ALA A 184 0.12 -10.92 7.39
C ALA A 184 1.48 -10.53 6.78
N SER A 185 1.95 -11.28 5.78
CA SER A 185 3.20 -11.00 5.07
C SER A 185 3.12 -9.71 4.23
N ASP A 186 1.97 -9.46 3.59
CA ASP A 186 1.72 -8.23 2.85
C ASP A 186 1.63 -7.01 3.78
N ALA A 187 0.93 -7.15 4.91
CA ALA A 187 0.88 -6.14 5.97
C ALA A 187 2.28 -5.85 6.53
N PHE A 188 3.08 -6.89 6.76
CA PHE A 188 4.46 -6.72 7.24
C PHE A 188 5.33 -5.99 6.21
N SER A 189 5.13 -6.24 4.92
CA SER A 189 5.85 -5.52 3.85
C SER A 189 5.51 -4.02 3.86
N THR A 190 4.25 -3.67 4.08
CA THR A 190 3.82 -2.27 4.20
C THR A 190 4.32 -1.63 5.49
N PHE A 191 4.25 -2.34 6.62
CA PHE A 191 4.77 -1.90 7.91
C PHE A 191 6.28 -1.63 7.86
N LYS A 192 7.03 -2.53 7.20
CA LYS A 192 8.45 -2.33 6.91
C LYS A 192 8.69 -1.08 6.07
N ASP A 193 8.01 -0.93 4.94
CA ASP A 193 8.19 0.23 4.07
C ASP A 193 7.93 1.56 4.80
N LEU A 194 6.91 1.62 5.64
CA LEU A 194 6.62 2.79 6.50
C LEU A 194 7.78 3.11 7.45
N LEU A 195 8.43 2.08 8.01
CA LEU A 195 9.51 2.21 9.00
C LEU A 195 10.92 2.31 8.40
N THR A 196 11.11 2.13 7.08
CA THR A 196 12.45 2.15 6.48
C THR A 196 12.59 3.07 5.27
N LYS A 197 11.51 3.43 4.57
CA LYS A 197 11.62 4.14 3.28
C LYS A 197 12.05 5.60 3.43
N HIS A 198 11.53 6.31 4.43
CA HIS A 198 11.84 7.73 4.68
C HIS A 198 12.53 7.89 6.03
N SER A 199 13.81 7.55 6.12
CA SER A 199 14.53 7.42 7.40
C SER A 199 14.50 8.68 8.28
N THR A 200 14.49 9.87 7.68
CA THR A 200 14.32 11.13 8.42
C THR A 200 12.95 11.23 9.11
N LEU A 201 11.86 10.91 8.40
CA LEU A 201 10.50 10.92 8.96
C LEU A 201 10.32 9.87 10.05
N VAL A 202 10.91 8.69 9.83
CA VAL A 202 10.89 7.60 10.82
C VAL A 202 11.63 8.03 12.09
N ALA A 203 12.78 8.70 11.97
CA ALA A 203 13.52 9.20 13.12
C ALA A 203 12.73 10.24 13.92
N GLU A 204 12.04 11.16 13.24
CA GLU A 204 11.15 12.14 13.88
C GLU A 204 10.02 11.44 14.64
N PHE A 205 9.31 10.52 13.96
CA PHE A 205 8.22 9.74 14.55
C PHE A 205 8.66 8.92 15.76
N LEU A 206 9.72 8.12 15.62
CA LEU A 206 10.24 7.27 16.70
C LEU A 206 10.77 8.08 17.89
N THR A 207 11.26 9.31 17.65
CA THR A 207 11.67 10.20 18.73
C THR A 207 10.47 10.71 19.52
N ALA A 208 9.39 11.08 18.83
CA ALA A 208 8.16 11.60 19.44
C ALA A 208 7.34 10.51 20.14
N HIS A 209 7.29 9.30 19.59
CA HIS A 209 6.44 8.20 20.04
C HIS A 209 7.22 7.01 20.62
N TYR A 210 8.44 7.25 21.10
CA TYR A 210 9.38 6.20 21.51
C TYR A 210 8.76 5.13 22.41
N ASP A 211 8.18 5.55 23.53
CA ASP A 211 7.70 4.63 24.56
C ASP A 211 6.49 3.80 24.05
N GLU A 212 5.49 4.46 23.45
CA GLU A 212 4.32 3.80 22.88
C GLU A 212 4.70 2.81 21.75
N PHE A 213 5.58 3.23 20.85
CA PHE A 213 6.00 2.40 19.72
C PHE A 213 6.74 1.15 20.20
N PHE A 214 7.76 1.29 21.05
CA PHE A 214 8.56 0.14 21.47
C PHE A 214 7.82 -0.77 22.45
N ASP A 215 6.83 -0.26 23.21
CA ASP A 215 5.91 -1.09 23.99
C ASP A 215 5.06 -2.02 23.10
N LEU A 216 4.61 -1.54 21.95
CA LEU A 216 3.91 -2.36 20.96
C LEU A 216 4.87 -3.29 20.23
N TYR A 217 6.05 -2.79 19.85
CA TYR A 217 7.04 -3.55 19.10
C TYR A 217 7.61 -4.73 19.90
N GLU A 218 7.78 -4.58 21.22
CA GLU A 218 8.20 -5.69 22.09
C GLU A 218 7.24 -6.89 22.01
N LYS A 219 5.93 -6.65 21.83
CA LYS A 219 4.95 -7.73 21.68
C LYS A 219 5.21 -8.54 20.41
N LEU A 220 5.65 -7.90 19.33
CA LEU A 220 6.05 -8.59 18.10
C LEU A 220 7.34 -9.40 18.28
N LEU A 221 8.30 -8.85 19.02
CA LEU A 221 9.55 -9.55 19.37
C LEU A 221 9.32 -10.75 20.29
N MET A 222 8.25 -10.73 21.09
CA MET A 222 7.86 -11.83 21.98
C MET A 222 6.69 -12.65 21.42
N SER A 223 6.35 -12.47 20.15
CA SER A 223 5.25 -13.17 19.49
C SER A 223 5.44 -14.69 19.54
N PRO A 224 4.36 -15.47 19.75
CA PRO A 224 4.41 -16.93 19.59
C PRO A 224 4.64 -17.34 18.12
N ASN A 225 4.37 -16.45 17.16
CA ASN A 225 4.62 -16.69 15.75
C ASN A 225 6.11 -16.49 15.43
N TYR A 226 6.81 -17.59 15.12
CA TYR A 226 8.23 -17.57 14.77
C TYR A 226 8.54 -16.65 13.58
N VAL A 227 7.68 -16.60 12.57
CA VAL A 227 7.90 -15.76 11.39
C VAL A 227 7.80 -14.29 11.77
N THR A 228 6.74 -13.89 12.49
CA THR A 228 6.57 -12.52 12.98
C THR A 228 7.76 -12.11 13.85
N ARG A 229 8.14 -12.95 14.81
CA ARG A 229 9.28 -12.71 15.70
C ARG A 229 10.59 -12.51 14.93
N ARG A 230 10.88 -13.41 13.97
CA ARG A 230 12.10 -13.34 13.14
C ARG A 230 12.13 -12.09 12.26
N GLN A 231 11.03 -11.77 11.59
CA GLN A 231 10.97 -10.61 10.70
C GLN A 231 11.00 -9.30 11.48
N SER A 232 10.31 -9.22 12.62
CA SER A 232 10.33 -8.04 13.49
C SER A 232 11.71 -7.80 14.09
N LEU A 233 12.43 -8.86 14.47
CA LEU A 233 13.82 -8.75 14.91
C LEU A 233 14.73 -8.21 13.81
N LYS A 234 14.59 -8.72 12.58
CA LYS A 234 15.34 -8.23 11.42
C LYS A 234 15.04 -6.76 11.15
N LEU A 235 13.76 -6.38 11.12
CA LEU A 235 13.31 -5.02 10.87
C LEU A 235 13.80 -4.04 11.96
N LEU A 236 13.79 -4.47 13.22
CA LEU A 236 14.32 -3.68 14.33
C LEU A 236 15.78 -3.29 14.11
N SER A 237 16.60 -4.26 13.71
CA SER A 237 18.00 -3.99 13.38
C SER A 237 18.14 -3.09 12.15
N GLU A 238 17.29 -3.27 11.13
CA GLU A 238 17.30 -2.42 9.93
C GLU A 238 17.08 -0.94 10.28
N PHE A 239 15.99 -0.58 10.96
CA PHE A 239 15.73 0.84 11.24
C PHE A 239 16.60 1.41 12.37
N LEU A 240 16.98 0.63 13.40
CA LEU A 240 17.83 1.17 14.47
C LEU A 240 19.26 1.48 14.02
N LEU A 241 19.77 0.78 12.99
CA LEU A 241 21.12 1.02 12.45
C LEU A 241 21.17 2.16 11.42
N GLU A 242 20.03 2.77 11.08
CA GLU A 242 20.00 3.95 10.22
C GLU A 242 20.69 5.15 10.91
N ALA A 243 21.45 5.93 10.14
CA ALA A 243 22.22 7.06 10.69
C ALA A 243 21.35 8.08 11.44
N HIS A 244 20.14 8.35 10.92
CA HIS A 244 19.16 9.23 11.52
C HIS A 244 18.61 8.70 12.87
N ASN A 245 18.69 7.38 13.12
CA ASN A 245 18.18 6.72 14.31
C ASN A 245 19.26 6.45 15.37
N SER A 246 20.47 6.99 15.22
CA SER A 246 21.60 6.71 16.12
C SER A 246 21.33 7.07 17.58
N HIS A 247 20.58 8.14 17.87
CA HIS A 247 20.17 8.50 19.24
C HIS A 247 19.10 7.56 19.80
N ILE A 248 18.14 7.14 18.97
CA ILE A 248 17.10 6.15 19.32
C ILE A 248 17.75 4.81 19.64
N MET A 249 18.70 4.35 18.82
CA MET A 249 19.47 3.14 19.05
C MET A 249 20.22 3.19 20.39
N LYS A 250 20.94 4.30 20.66
CA LYS A 250 21.65 4.49 21.92
C LYS A 250 20.71 4.43 23.12
N ARG A 251 19.52 5.06 23.05
CA ARG A 251 18.50 4.95 24.09
C ARG A 251 18.05 3.50 24.27
N TYR A 252 17.73 2.82 23.15
CA TYR A 252 17.21 1.45 23.15
C TYR A 252 18.15 0.44 23.81
N VAL A 253 19.45 0.49 23.51
CA VAL A 253 20.43 -0.47 24.08
C VAL A 253 20.76 -0.22 25.55
N LEU A 254 20.54 1.00 26.05
CA LEU A 254 20.75 1.35 27.46
C LEU A 254 19.59 0.92 28.36
N GLU A 255 18.42 0.63 27.79
CA GLU A 255 17.26 0.20 28.56
C GLU A 255 17.34 -1.30 28.91
N VAL A 256 17.41 -1.58 30.22
CA VAL A 256 17.52 -2.95 30.77
C VAL A 256 16.38 -3.86 30.29
N ARG A 257 15.20 -3.30 30.04
CA ARG A 257 14.04 -4.02 29.53
C ARG A 257 14.32 -4.62 28.15
N TYR A 258 14.75 -3.81 27.19
CA TYR A 258 15.05 -4.27 25.83
C TYR A 258 16.29 -5.17 25.78
N LEU A 259 17.29 -4.92 26.64
CA LEU A 259 18.43 -5.83 26.77
C LEU A 259 18.00 -7.25 27.18
N LYS A 260 17.07 -7.38 28.14
CA LYS A 260 16.52 -8.69 28.55
C LYS A 260 15.80 -9.40 27.40
N VAL A 261 15.03 -8.67 26.59
CA VAL A 261 14.37 -9.21 25.38
C VAL A 261 15.42 -9.73 24.41
N MET A 262 16.44 -8.95 24.09
CA MET A 262 17.52 -9.35 23.17
C MET A 262 18.30 -10.56 23.67
N MET A 263 18.63 -10.60 24.97
CA MET A 263 19.27 -11.76 25.59
C MET A 263 18.40 -13.02 25.52
N THR A 264 17.07 -12.87 25.60
CA THR A 264 16.13 -14.00 25.45
C THR A 264 16.13 -14.50 24.00
N LEU A 265 16.10 -13.59 23.02
CA LEU A 265 16.14 -13.93 21.60
C LEU A 265 17.48 -14.57 21.18
N LEU A 266 18.61 -14.15 21.76
CA LEU A 266 19.93 -14.76 21.51
C LEU A 266 20.02 -16.21 21.97
N LYS A 267 19.30 -16.58 23.04
CA LYS A 267 19.25 -17.97 23.54
C LYS A 267 18.46 -18.89 22.61
N GLU A 268 17.61 -18.34 21.74
CA GLU A 268 16.91 -19.15 20.75
C GLU A 268 17.83 -19.52 19.59
N THR A 269 18.10 -20.82 19.45
CA THR A 269 19.04 -21.40 18.46
C THR A 269 18.74 -21.01 17.01
N LYS A 270 17.53 -20.54 16.70
CA LYS A 270 17.09 -20.16 15.35
C LYS A 270 17.21 -18.66 15.05
N LEU A 271 17.38 -17.79 16.06
CA LEU A 271 17.36 -16.33 15.89
C LEU A 271 18.73 -15.65 16.04
N TRP A 272 19.71 -16.27 16.70
CA TRP A 272 21.05 -15.68 16.87
C TRP A 272 21.72 -15.27 15.54
N ARG A 273 21.45 -15.99 14.45
CA ARG A 273 21.99 -15.68 13.11
C ARG A 273 21.48 -14.34 12.56
N VAL A 274 20.27 -13.92 12.93
CA VAL A 274 19.72 -12.62 12.50
C VAL A 274 20.38 -11.48 13.25
N LEU A 275 20.80 -11.72 14.50
CA LEU A 275 21.47 -10.72 15.35
C LEU A 275 22.97 -10.59 15.07
N LEU A 276 23.60 -11.64 14.55
CA LEU A 276 25.06 -11.76 14.45
C LEU A 276 25.59 -11.88 13.02
N LEU A 277 24.75 -11.77 11.98
CA LEU A 277 25.24 -11.80 10.58
C LEU A 277 24.66 -10.61 9.80
N PRO A 278 25.51 -9.77 9.18
CA PRO A 278 25.03 -8.72 8.29
C PRO A 278 24.28 -9.35 7.11
N GLY A 279 23.12 -8.76 6.76
CA GLY A 279 22.24 -9.24 5.69
C GLY A 279 22.79 -9.09 4.26
N ASP A 280 23.99 -8.57 4.11
CA ASP A 280 24.71 -8.47 2.83
C ASP A 280 26.15 -8.93 3.03
N GLY A 281 26.67 -9.71 2.09
CA GLY A 281 28.04 -10.25 2.09
C GLY A 281 29.17 -9.20 2.02
N SER A 282 28.92 -7.96 2.41
CA SER A 282 29.96 -6.96 2.64
C SER A 282 30.45 -7.08 4.08
N MET A 283 31.67 -7.61 4.22
CA MET A 283 32.44 -7.54 5.47
C MET A 283 32.79 -6.07 5.75
N SER A 284 31.87 -5.32 6.35
CA SER A 284 32.21 -4.13 7.13
C SER A 284 32.07 -4.48 8.61
N THR A 285 33.17 -4.42 9.35
CA THR A 285 33.32 -4.91 10.74
C THR A 285 32.52 -4.11 11.78
N GLU A 286 31.74 -3.10 11.37
CA GLU A 286 30.97 -2.22 12.26
C GLU A 286 29.46 -2.54 12.35
N LYS A 287 29.00 -3.63 11.71
CA LYS A 287 27.57 -4.00 11.68
C LYS A 287 27.22 -5.15 12.63
N TYR A 288 27.62 -5.05 13.89
CA TYR A 288 27.15 -5.98 14.92
C TYR A 288 26.34 -5.22 15.96
N PHE A 289 25.09 -5.63 16.16
CA PHE A 289 24.17 -4.96 17.07
C PHE A 289 24.56 -5.13 18.56
N PHE A 290 25.42 -6.12 18.86
CA PHE A 290 25.77 -6.54 20.22
C PHE A 290 27.22 -7.04 20.38
N VAL A 291 28.19 -6.42 19.69
CA VAL A 291 29.62 -6.65 19.97
C VAL A 291 30.29 -5.35 20.37
#